data_AF-H1KTS6-F1
#
_entry.id   AF-H1KTS6-F1
#
_cell.length_a   1.000
_cell.length_b   1.000
_cell.length_c   1.000
_cell.angle_alpha   90.00
_cell.angle_beta   90.00
_cell.angle_gamma   90.00
#
_symmetry.space_group_name_H-M   'P 1'
#
loop_
_entity.id
_entity.type
_entity.pdbx_description
1 polymer ?
#
loop_
_entity_poly.entity_id
_entity_poly.type
_entity_poly.pdbx_seq_one_letter_code
_entity_poly.pdbx_strand_id
1 'polypeptide(L)'
;MFPPWNDALDAQLRKLLVDEGLTAKQASAVMERPAGGINLRARKIGIVRLARQDWDDTSETRLRELFAAGLTAEAMAHAMKRPIGSIQWKLDDLELKRGRGTPTIGLRPAPALRPKPVQAAAATARTAARAASPSV
;
A
#
# COMPACT_ATOMS: atom_id res chain seq x y z
N MET A 1 -25.66 2.62 9.02
CA MET A 1 -24.87 1.64 9.83
C MET A 1 -24.89 0.33 9.08
N PHE A 2 -23.73 -0.25 8.74
CA PHE A 2 -23.70 -1.48 7.96
C PHE A 2 -24.08 -2.68 8.83
N PRO A 3 -24.72 -3.73 8.27
CA PRO A 3 -24.93 -4.97 9.00
C PRO A 3 -23.59 -5.52 9.50
N PRO A 4 -23.55 -6.23 10.65
CA PRO A 4 -22.36 -6.94 11.07
C PRO A 4 -21.96 -7.98 10.01
N TRP A 5 -20.67 -8.33 9.98
CA TRP A 5 -20.21 -9.43 9.14
C TRP A 5 -20.81 -10.75 9.63
N ASN A 6 -21.25 -11.57 8.68
CA ASN A 6 -21.80 -12.90 8.92
C ASN A 6 -21.34 -13.84 7.79
N ASP A 7 -21.67 -15.13 7.92
CA ASP A 7 -21.21 -16.17 7.00
C ASP A 7 -21.75 -15.96 5.57
N ALA A 8 -22.96 -15.42 5.42
CA ALA A 8 -23.55 -15.11 4.11
C ALA A 8 -22.77 -14.00 3.39
N LEU A 9 -22.39 -12.94 4.12
CA LEU A 9 -21.58 -11.85 3.58
C LEU A 9 -20.15 -12.30 3.28
N ASP A 10 -19.60 -13.22 4.06
CA ASP A 10 -18.28 -13.80 3.79
C ASP A 10 -18.30 -14.70 2.57
N ALA A 11 -19.36 -15.49 2.38
CA ALA A 11 -19.56 -16.29 1.18
C ALA A 11 -19.74 -15.41 -0.06
N GLN A 12 -20.51 -14.33 0.05
CA GLN A 12 -20.65 -13.35 -1.03
C GLN A 12 -19.31 -12.67 -1.33
N LEU A 13 -18.56 -12.29 -0.31
CA LEU A 13 -17.23 -11.69 -0.48
C LEU A 13 -16.26 -12.68 -1.16
N ARG A 14 -16.31 -13.97 -0.79
CA ARG A 14 -15.53 -15.02 -1.44
C ARG A 14 -15.88 -15.17 -2.90
N LYS A 15 -17.17 -15.25 -3.24
CA LYS A 15 -17.63 -15.35 -4.62
C LYS A 15 -17.13 -14.17 -5.47
N LEU A 16 -17.32 -12.94 -4.99
CA LEU A 16 -16.93 -11.73 -5.72
C LEU A 16 -15.41 -11.65 -5.94
N LEU A 17 -14.62 -11.98 -4.92
CA LEU A 17 -13.16 -11.84 -4.98
C LEU A 17 -12.44 -13.03 -5.61
N VAL A 18 -12.95 -14.26 -5.45
CA VAL A 18 -12.28 -15.48 -5.91
C VAL A 18 -12.86 -15.95 -7.23
N ASP A 19 -14.19 -16.10 -7.31
CA ASP A 19 -14.85 -16.69 -8.49
C ASP A 19 -14.99 -15.68 -9.62
N GLU A 20 -15.50 -14.48 -9.31
CA GLU A 20 -15.70 -13.41 -10.29
C GLU A 20 -14.45 -12.57 -10.53
N GLY A 21 -13.42 -12.75 -9.69
CA GLY A 21 -12.15 -12.10 -9.86
C GLY A 21 -12.19 -10.57 -9.69
N LEU A 22 -13.18 -10.01 -9.00
CA LEU A 22 -13.30 -8.56 -8.79
C LEU A 22 -12.27 -7.99 -7.80
N THR A 23 -11.90 -6.73 -8.00
CA THR A 23 -11.08 -5.97 -7.05
C THR A 23 -11.88 -5.58 -5.81
N ALA A 24 -11.22 -5.29 -4.68
CA ALA A 24 -11.88 -4.80 -3.47
C ALA A 24 -12.70 -3.51 -3.70
N LYS A 25 -12.29 -2.67 -4.68
CA LYS A 25 -13.04 -1.47 -5.07
C LYS A 25 -14.32 -1.81 -5.83
N GLN A 26 -14.29 -2.82 -6.69
CA GLN A 26 -15.49 -3.29 -7.40
C GLN A 26 -16.43 -4.03 -6.45
N ALA A 27 -15.91 -4.92 -5.60
CA ALA A 27 -16.69 -5.57 -4.56
C ALA A 27 -17.33 -4.55 -3.58
N SER A 28 -16.66 -3.42 -3.34
CA SER A 28 -17.21 -2.30 -2.55
C SER A 28 -18.46 -1.68 -3.17
N ALA A 29 -18.50 -1.53 -4.50
CA ALA A 29 -19.68 -1.06 -5.20
C ALA A 29 -20.82 -2.10 -5.15
N VAL A 30 -20.50 -3.39 -5.31
CA VAL A 30 -21.51 -4.47 -5.34
C VAL A 30 -22.13 -4.73 -3.96
N MET A 31 -21.32 -4.74 -2.90
CA MET A 31 -21.78 -5.00 -1.54
C MET A 31 -22.22 -3.72 -0.79
N GLU A 32 -22.16 -2.56 -1.47
CA GLU A 32 -22.42 -1.23 -0.91
C GLU A 32 -21.67 -0.98 0.41
N ARG A 33 -20.45 -1.51 0.52
CA ARG A 33 -19.62 -1.47 1.74
C ARG A 33 -18.30 -0.78 1.45
N PRO A 34 -17.68 -0.11 2.43
CA PRO A 34 -16.40 0.55 2.23
C PRO A 34 -15.30 -0.44 1.86
N ALA A 35 -14.53 -0.12 0.82
CA ALA A 35 -13.40 -0.94 0.34
C ALA A 35 -12.39 -1.28 1.43
N GLY A 36 -12.17 -0.39 2.41
CA GLY A 36 -11.31 -0.66 3.57
C GLY A 36 -11.85 -1.79 4.46
N GLY A 37 -13.16 -1.84 4.69
CA GLY A 37 -13.81 -2.90 5.46
C GLY A 37 -13.79 -4.24 4.74
N ILE A 38 -13.95 -4.21 3.41
CA ILE A 38 -13.81 -5.39 2.54
C ILE A 38 -12.39 -5.95 2.59
N ASN A 39 -11.37 -5.10 2.42
CA ASN A 39 -9.97 -5.53 2.51
C ASN A 39 -9.64 -6.13 3.89
N LEU A 40 -10.13 -5.50 4.97
CA LEU A 40 -9.92 -6.00 6.31
C LEU A 40 -10.62 -7.36 6.51
N ARG A 41 -11.86 -7.52 6.04
CA ARG A 41 -12.58 -8.79 6.17
C ARG A 41 -11.94 -9.89 5.31
N ALA A 42 -11.62 -9.60 4.05
CA ALA A 42 -10.95 -10.53 3.15
C ALA A 42 -9.67 -11.09 3.77
N ARG A 43 -8.85 -10.24 4.39
CA ARG A 43 -7.67 -10.67 5.17
C ARG A 43 -8.03 -11.58 6.35
N LYS A 44 -9.08 -11.24 7.12
CA LYS A 44 -9.53 -12.05 8.27
C LYS A 44 -10.05 -13.43 7.86
N ILE A 45 -10.70 -13.55 6.69
CA ILE A 45 -11.24 -14.82 6.18
C ILE A 45 -10.28 -15.56 5.24
N GLY A 46 -9.00 -15.15 5.22
CA GLY A 46 -7.93 -15.82 4.46
C GLY A 46 -7.97 -15.59 2.94
N ILE A 47 -8.80 -14.68 2.45
CA ILE A 47 -8.81 -14.28 1.03
C ILE A 47 -7.70 -13.24 0.84
N VAL A 48 -6.47 -13.73 0.80
CA VAL A 48 -5.30 -12.91 0.51
C VAL A 48 -5.20 -12.77 -1.00
N ARG A 49 -5.95 -11.81 -1.55
CA ARG A 49 -5.68 -11.32 -2.90
C ARG A 49 -4.58 -10.26 -2.81
N LEU A 50 -3.35 -10.72 -2.70
CA LEU A 50 -2.26 -9.94 -3.26
C LEU A 50 -2.64 -9.82 -4.74
N ALA A 51 -2.97 -8.61 -5.19
CA ALA A 51 -2.85 -8.31 -6.61
C ALA A 51 -1.37 -8.50 -6.94
N ARG A 52 -0.96 -9.76 -7.09
CA ARG A 52 0.31 -10.15 -7.67
C ARG A 52 0.15 -9.67 -9.09
N GLN A 53 0.77 -8.53 -9.37
CA GLN A 53 1.01 -8.13 -10.73
C GLN A 53 1.76 -9.30 -11.35
N ASP A 54 1.12 -10.02 -12.27
CA ASP A 54 1.67 -11.26 -12.79
C ASP A 54 3.09 -11.00 -13.28
N TRP A 55 4.02 -11.76 -12.70
CA TRP A 55 5.39 -11.83 -13.15
C TRP A 55 5.42 -12.96 -14.15
N ASP A 56 5.45 -12.61 -15.43
CA ASP A 56 5.68 -13.56 -16.51
C ASP A 56 7.18 -13.90 -16.60
N ASP A 57 7.48 -15.04 -17.21
CA ASP A 57 8.86 -15.52 -17.38
C ASP A 57 9.75 -14.49 -18.09
N THR A 58 9.18 -13.68 -18.98
CA THR A 58 9.86 -12.58 -19.66
C THR A 58 10.25 -11.47 -18.69
N SER A 59 9.33 -11.02 -17.83
CA SER A 59 9.64 -10.00 -16.81
C SER A 59 10.66 -10.52 -15.80
N GLU A 60 10.58 -11.79 -15.41
CA GLU A 60 11.58 -12.40 -14.54
C GLU A 60 12.97 -12.45 -15.17
N THR A 61 13.05 -12.91 -16.43
CA THR A 61 14.31 -12.95 -17.18
C THR A 61 14.91 -11.56 -17.30
N ARG A 62 14.08 -10.57 -17.63
CA ARG A 62 14.54 -9.18 -17.71
C ARG A 62 15.01 -8.65 -16.36
N LEU A 63 14.34 -9.01 -15.26
CA LEU A 63 14.80 -8.65 -13.92
C LEU A 63 16.15 -9.28 -13.59
N ARG A 64 16.37 -10.56 -13.94
CA ARG A 64 17.66 -11.25 -13.75
C ARG A 64 18.78 -10.58 -14.57
N GLU A 65 18.50 -10.17 -15.80
CA GLU A 65 19.47 -9.43 -16.64
C GLU A 65 19.85 -8.08 -16.01
N LEU A 66 18.87 -7.30 -15.57
CA LEU A 66 19.12 -6.00 -14.94
C LEU A 66 19.85 -6.15 -13.60
N PHE A 67 19.53 -7.22 -12.85
CA PHE A 67 20.24 -7.57 -11.63
C PHE A 67 21.69 -7.97 -11.90
N ALA A 68 21.95 -8.78 -12.92
CA ALA A 68 23.29 -9.18 -13.34
C ALA A 68 24.11 -7.98 -13.85
N ALA A 69 23.47 -7.02 -14.51
CA ALA A 69 24.10 -5.79 -15.00
C ALA A 69 24.47 -4.76 -13.92
N GLY A 70 24.25 -5.06 -12.62
CA GLY A 70 24.69 -4.15 -11.56
C GLY A 70 23.73 -3.00 -11.24
N LEU A 71 22.51 -2.96 -11.81
CA LEU A 71 21.56 -1.87 -11.53
C LEU A 71 21.01 -1.91 -10.09
N THR A 72 20.62 -0.75 -9.55
CA THR A 72 19.92 -0.66 -8.25
C THR A 72 18.43 -0.97 -8.43
N ALA A 73 17.72 -1.29 -7.34
CA ALA A 73 16.28 -1.57 -7.37
C ALA A 73 15.46 -0.39 -7.94
N GLU A 74 15.89 0.85 -7.69
CA GLU A 74 15.28 2.06 -8.28
C GLU A 74 15.46 2.12 -9.80
N ALA A 75 16.67 1.83 -10.29
CA ALA A 75 16.95 1.82 -11.72
C ALA A 75 16.21 0.67 -12.43
N MET A 76 16.09 -0.50 -11.80
CA MET A 76 15.28 -1.61 -12.30
C MET A 76 13.79 -1.25 -12.36
N ALA A 77 13.27 -0.60 -11.32
CA ALA A 77 11.88 -0.12 -11.27
C ALA A 77 11.57 0.84 -12.42
N HIS A 78 12.48 1.78 -12.69
CA HIS A 78 12.35 2.70 -13.82
C HIS A 78 12.42 1.98 -15.18
N ALA A 79 13.39 1.08 -15.35
CA ALA A 79 13.57 0.32 -16.59
C ALA A 79 12.37 -0.59 -16.92
N MET A 80 11.78 -1.22 -15.90
CA MET A 80 10.62 -2.09 -16.04
C MET A 80 9.29 -1.34 -15.96
N LYS A 81 9.30 -0.03 -15.68
CA LYS A 81 8.11 0.80 -15.40
C LYS A 81 7.21 0.17 -14.33
N ARG A 82 7.80 -0.45 -13.32
CA ARG A 82 7.13 -1.15 -12.22
C ARG A 82 7.42 -0.47 -10.89
N PRO A 83 6.52 -0.57 -9.90
CA PRO A 83 6.75 0.02 -8.59
C PRO A 83 7.91 -0.67 -7.88
N ILE A 84 8.75 0.10 -7.18
CA ILE A 84 9.95 -0.40 -6.50
C ILE A 84 9.66 -1.52 -5.50
N GLY A 85 8.54 -1.45 -4.78
CA GLY A 85 8.13 -2.50 -3.85
C GLY A 85 7.84 -3.84 -4.53
N SER A 86 7.38 -3.83 -5.78
CA SER A 86 7.16 -5.05 -6.57
C SER A 86 8.50 -5.68 -7.01
N ILE A 87 9.47 -4.83 -7.39
CA ILE A 87 10.83 -5.27 -7.71
C ILE A 87 11.52 -5.88 -6.48
N GLN A 88 11.45 -5.19 -5.33
CA GLN A 88 12.06 -5.68 -4.08
C GLN A 88 11.44 -7.00 -3.63
N TRP A 89 10.11 -7.10 -3.63
CA TRP A 89 9.42 -8.35 -3.33
C TRP A 89 9.86 -9.48 -4.26
N LYS A 90 9.99 -9.22 -5.57
CA LYS A 90 10.40 -10.25 -6.53
C LYS A 90 11.88 -10.63 -6.40
N LEU A 91 12.76 -9.67 -6.08
CA LEU A 91 14.15 -9.97 -5.78
C LEU A 91 14.29 -10.84 -4.53
N ASP A 92 13.47 -10.58 -3.50
CA ASP A 92 13.41 -11.42 -2.30
C ASP A 92 12.87 -12.83 -2.61
N ASP A 93 11.81 -12.93 -3.43
CA ASP A 93 11.20 -14.19 -3.90
C ASP A 93 12.17 -15.04 -4.74
N LEU A 94 13.02 -14.39 -5.55
CA LEU A 94 14.08 -15.04 -6.34
C LEU A 94 15.38 -15.25 -5.56
N GLU A 95 15.41 -14.89 -4.27
CA GLU A 95 16.59 -14.89 -3.41
C GLU A 95 17.81 -14.11 -3.99
N LEU A 96 17.55 -13.18 -4.90
CA LEU A 96 18.53 -12.30 -5.53
C LEU A 96 18.86 -11.14 -4.60
N LYS A 97 19.52 -11.44 -3.49
CA LYS A 97 19.97 -10.44 -2.52
C LYS A 97 21.33 -9.90 -2.94
N ARG A 98 21.39 -8.61 -3.29
CA ARG A 98 22.65 -7.88 -3.08
C ARG A 98 22.79 -7.68 -1.59
N GLY A 99 23.93 -8.09 -1.02
CA GLY A 99 24.31 -7.64 0.31
C GLY A 99 24.10 -6.13 0.40
N ARG A 100 23.70 -5.62 1.57
CA ARG A 100 23.61 -4.18 1.84
C ARG A 100 25.01 -3.56 1.76
N GLY A 101 25.53 -3.43 0.54
CA GLY A 101 26.69 -2.64 0.20
C GLY A 101 26.17 -1.25 -0.10
N THR A 102 26.37 -0.35 0.85
CA THR A 102 26.35 1.10 0.64
C THR A 102 27.06 1.42 -0.68
N PRO A 103 26.38 1.99 -1.69
CA PRO A 103 27.10 2.53 -2.82
C PRO A 103 27.71 3.86 -2.35
N THR A 104 28.95 3.80 -1.84
CA THR A 104 29.81 4.98 -1.81
C THR A 104 30.32 5.17 -3.24
N ILE A 105 29.72 6.10 -3.99
CA ILE A 105 30.35 6.90 -5.06
C ILE A 105 29.45 8.14 -5.25
N GLY A 106 30.05 9.31 -5.12
CA GLY A 106 29.43 10.57 -4.69
C GLY A 106 28.51 11.32 -5.66
N LEU A 107 28.08 12.48 -5.15
CA LEU A 107 27.27 13.57 -5.73
C LEU A 107 25.75 13.53 -5.51
N ARG A 108 25.31 13.78 -4.26
CA ARG A 108 24.27 14.79 -3.96
C ARG A 108 24.25 15.11 -2.45
N PRO A 109 24.25 16.39 -2.01
CA PRO A 109 23.93 16.69 -0.62
C PRO A 109 22.48 16.25 -0.32
N ALA A 110 22.30 15.56 0.81
CA ALA A 110 21.02 15.03 1.25
C ALA A 110 19.94 16.14 1.29
N PRO A 111 18.74 15.95 0.71
CA PRO A 111 17.62 16.80 1.09
C PRO A 111 17.32 16.50 2.57
N ALA A 112 17.50 17.50 3.42
CA ALA A 112 17.16 17.43 4.83
C ALA A 112 15.76 16.81 4.98
N LEU A 113 15.69 15.70 5.71
CA LEU A 113 14.45 15.02 6.05
C LEU A 113 13.54 16.05 6.75
N ARG A 114 12.55 16.60 6.04
CA ARG A 114 11.46 17.31 6.70
C ARG A 114 10.78 16.30 7.62
N PRO A 115 10.72 16.52 8.95
CA PRO A 115 9.93 15.65 9.80
C PRO A 115 8.47 15.73 9.35
N LYS A 116 7.82 14.57 9.20
CA LYS A 116 6.39 14.47 8.92
C LYS A 116 5.63 15.21 10.03
N PRO A 117 4.68 16.13 9.72
CA PRO A 117 3.85 16.71 10.76
C PRO A 117 3.01 15.60 11.39
N VAL A 118 3.28 15.31 12.67
CA VAL A 118 2.40 14.51 13.52
C VAL A 118 1.07 15.24 13.60
N GLN A 119 0.04 14.67 12.99
CA GLN A 119 -1.33 15.11 13.18
C GLN A 119 -1.73 14.76 14.61
N ALA A 120 -1.71 15.75 15.49
CA ALA A 120 -2.29 15.64 16.83
C ALA A 120 -3.81 15.82 16.71
N ALA A 121 -4.55 14.76 17.02
CA ALA A 121 -6.00 14.79 17.14
C ALA A 121 -6.42 15.10 18.58
N ALA A 122 -7.39 16.02 18.68
CA ALA A 122 -8.48 16.13 19.65
C ALA A 122 -8.20 16.49 21.13
N ALA A 123 -8.83 17.59 21.58
CA ALA A 123 -9.82 17.65 22.68
C ALA A 123 -10.06 19.13 23.08
N THR A 124 -11.24 19.69 22.78
CA THR A 124 -12.33 19.94 23.74
C THR A 124 -11.99 20.90 24.88
N ALA A 125 -12.49 22.14 24.79
CA ALA A 125 -13.15 22.82 25.91
C ALA A 125 -14.00 23.97 25.38
N ARG A 126 -15.31 23.72 25.30
CA ARG A 126 -16.36 24.75 25.26
C ARG A 126 -16.63 25.10 26.73
N THR A 127 -16.61 26.37 27.14
CA THR A 127 -17.50 26.98 28.16
C THR A 127 -17.26 28.50 28.24
N ALA A 128 -18.36 29.21 28.45
CA ALA A 128 -18.62 30.64 28.31
C ALA A 128 -18.10 31.56 29.44
N ALA A 129 -17.98 32.85 29.14
CA ALA A 129 -18.43 34.01 29.95
C ALA A 129 -18.10 35.29 29.13
N ARG A 130 -19.05 35.96 28.48
CA ARG A 130 -19.90 37.07 28.98
C ARG A 130 -19.13 38.19 29.70
N ALA A 131 -19.37 39.40 29.20
CA ALA A 131 -19.18 40.74 29.78
C ALA A 131 -17.84 41.44 29.51
N ALA A 132 -17.89 42.44 28.61
CA ALA A 132 -17.83 43.87 28.97
C ALA A 132 -17.11 44.69 27.88
N SER A 133 -17.86 45.56 27.21
CA SER A 133 -17.33 46.77 26.57
C SER A 133 -16.54 47.59 27.59
N PRO A 134 -15.56 48.42 27.16
CA PRO A 134 -15.94 49.80 26.86
C PRO A 134 -15.18 50.45 25.69
N SER A 135 -15.85 51.44 25.12
CA SER A 135 -15.31 52.53 24.32
C SER A 135 -14.30 53.37 25.09
N VAL A 136 -13.25 53.82 24.41
CA VAL A 136 -12.74 55.21 24.45
C VAL A 136 -12.24 55.54 23.04
#